data_AF-A0A942IE67-F1
#
_entry.id   AF-A0A942IE67-F1
#
_cell.length_a   1.000
_cell.length_b   1.000
_cell.length_c   1.000
_cell.angle_alpha   90.00
_cell.angle_beta   90.00
_cell.angle_gamma   90.00
#
_symmetry.space_group_name_H-M   'P 1'
#
loop_
_entity.id
_entity.type
_entity.pdbx_description
1 polymer ?
#
loop_
_entity_poly.entity_id
_entity_poly.type
_entity_poly.pdbx_seq_one_letter_code
_entity_poly.pdbx_strand_id
1 'polypeptide(L)'
;MSEPQMILFEQIRTLVEQARGRAARAVNQTMTETYWHIGRLIVEEEQGGESRAIYGVRLIPELSRRLTLEYGKGFDESNLRNMRRFYLAFPQQIQDAVRLESAPSTSKRDAVRAESSEGSKFAILKENSPIPTTSNAASSP
;
A
#
# COMPACT_ATOMS: atom_id res chain seq x y z
N MET A 1 35.63 1.68 25.93
CA MET A 1 34.49 2.60 26.10
C MET A 1 33.83 2.27 27.42
N SER A 2 33.42 3.26 28.22
CA SER A 2 32.66 2.96 29.43
C SER A 2 31.21 2.58 29.09
N GLU A 3 30.56 1.88 30.00
CA GLU A 3 29.21 1.34 29.83
C GLU A 3 28.16 2.39 29.40
N PRO A 4 28.14 3.63 29.96
CA PRO A 4 27.26 4.69 29.46
C PRO A 4 27.50 5.08 27.99
N GLN A 5 28.75 5.05 27.51
CA GLN A 5 29.03 5.39 26.11
C GLN A 5 28.61 4.28 25.14
N MET A 6 28.65 3.02 25.55
CA MET A 6 28.17 1.89 24.74
C MET A 6 26.65 1.96 24.55
N ILE A 7 25.91 2.26 25.62
CA ILE A 7 24.45 2.43 25.56
C ILE A 7 24.07 3.58 24.61
N LEU A 8 24.73 4.73 24.74
CA LEU A 8 24.50 5.88 23.86
C LEU A 8 24.82 5.55 22.41
N PHE A 9 25.92 4.85 22.15
CA PHE A 9 26.29 4.42 20.79
C PHE A 9 25.20 3.54 20.17
N GLU A 10 24.72 2.51 20.88
CA GLU A 10 23.67 1.62 20.36
C GLU A 10 22.33 2.34 20.14
N GLN A 11 21.99 3.31 20.99
CA GLN A 11 20.81 4.16 20.80
C GLN A 11 20.92 5.00 19.51
N ILE A 12 22.06 5.66 19.29
CA ILE A 12 22.31 6.46 18.09
C ILE A 12 22.30 5.56 16.85
N ARG A 13 22.97 4.41 16.91
CA ARG A 13 23.00 3.43 15.82
C ARG A 13 21.59 2.98 15.44
N THR A 14 20.79 2.59 16.42
CA THR A 14 19.39 2.18 16.21
C THR A 14 18.58 3.28 15.54
N LEU A 15 18.73 4.53 15.99
CA LEU A 15 18.03 5.67 15.40
C LEU A 15 18.42 5.88 13.92
N VAL A 16 19.71 5.75 13.59
CA VAL A 16 20.21 5.85 12.21
C VAL A 16 19.69 4.72 11.34
N GLU A 17 19.70 3.48 11.83
CA GLU A 17 19.20 2.32 11.10
C GLU A 17 17.70 2.43 10.83
N GLN A 18 16.92 2.86 11.82
CA GLN A 18 15.49 3.13 11.66
C GLN A 18 15.22 4.25 10.64
N ALA A 19 16.00 5.34 10.69
CA ALA A 19 15.87 6.45 9.74
C ALA A 19 16.16 6.00 8.29
N ARG A 20 17.25 5.25 8.09
CA ARG A 20 17.59 4.67 6.78
C ARG A 20 16.52 3.72 6.27
N GLY A 21 16.01 2.85 7.14
CA GLY A 21 14.93 1.93 6.78
C GLY A 21 13.65 2.66 6.36
N ARG A 22 13.27 3.74 7.06
CA ARG A 22 12.13 4.58 6.68
C ARG A 22 12.34 5.26 5.33
N ALA A 23 13.52 5.86 5.11
CA ALA A 23 13.84 6.52 3.85
C ALA A 23 13.80 5.53 2.67
N ALA A 24 14.40 4.35 2.83
CA ALA A 24 14.39 3.31 1.79
C ALA A 24 12.98 2.86 1.44
N ARG A 25 12.10 2.66 2.43
CA ARG A 25 10.70 2.29 2.19
C ARG A 25 9.94 3.39 1.43
N ALA A 26 10.08 4.64 1.86
CA ALA A 26 9.43 5.77 1.20
C ALA A 26 9.87 5.89 -0.27
N VAL A 27 11.18 5.81 -0.53
CA VAL A 27 11.71 5.81 -1.90
C VAL A 27 11.16 4.64 -2.71
N ASN A 28 11.18 3.42 -2.17
CA ASN A 28 10.69 2.24 -2.89
C ASN A 28 9.20 2.36 -3.24
N GLN A 29 8.39 2.89 -2.32
CA GLN A 29 6.96 3.14 -2.54
C GLN A 29 6.75 4.15 -3.66
N THR A 30 7.40 5.32 -3.58
CA THR A 30 7.31 6.37 -4.60
C THR A 30 7.80 5.87 -5.97
N MET A 31 8.89 5.10 -6.01
CA MET A 31 9.41 4.55 -7.26
C MET A 31 8.46 3.52 -7.88
N THR A 32 7.85 2.66 -7.06
CA THR A 32 6.87 1.67 -7.52
C THR A 32 5.65 2.35 -8.15
N GLU A 33 5.11 3.38 -7.50
CA GLU A 33 4.02 4.19 -8.02
C GLU A 33 4.41 4.91 -9.34
N THR A 34 5.60 5.50 -9.36
CA THR A 34 6.14 6.18 -10.55
C THR A 34 6.26 5.22 -11.74
N TYR A 35 6.81 4.03 -11.53
CA TYR A 35 6.97 3.01 -12.58
C TYR A 35 5.63 2.55 -13.14
N TRP A 36 4.61 2.45 -12.30
CA TRP A 36 3.26 2.15 -12.76
C TRP A 36 2.68 3.27 -13.62
N HIS A 37 2.83 4.53 -13.20
CA HIS A 37 2.39 5.68 -13.98
C HIS A 37 3.11 5.79 -15.32
N ILE A 38 4.41 5.52 -15.38
CA ILE A 38 5.15 5.43 -16.64
C ILE A 38 4.54 4.35 -17.54
N GLY A 39 4.24 3.18 -16.97
CA GLY A 39 3.55 2.11 -17.69
C GLY A 39 2.22 2.55 -18.29
N ARG A 40 1.41 3.30 -17.53
CA ARG A 40 0.14 3.88 -18.00
C ARG A 40 0.37 4.81 -19.18
N LEU A 41 1.29 5.77 -19.05
CA LEU A 41 1.59 6.76 -20.10
C LEU A 41 2.03 6.07 -21.40
N ILE A 42 2.87 5.03 -21.31
CA ILE A 42 3.28 4.25 -22.49
C ILE A 42 2.07 3.59 -23.17
N VAL A 43 1.16 2.98 -22.40
CA VAL A 43 -0.01 2.29 -22.96
C VAL A 43 -1.02 3.26 -23.56
N GLU A 44 -1.28 4.39 -22.91
CA GLU A 44 -2.17 5.45 -23.42
C GLU A 44 -1.64 6.00 -24.76
N GLU A 45 -0.34 6.28 -24.83
CA GLU A 45 0.34 6.78 -26.03
C GLU A 45 0.31 5.75 -27.18
N GLU A 46 0.48 4.45 -26.87
CA GLU A 46 0.35 3.38 -27.86
C GLU A 46 -1.08 3.23 -28.42
N GLN A 47 -2.10 3.49 -27.60
CA GLN A 47 -3.51 3.37 -27.98
C GLN A 47 -4.03 4.58 -28.78
N GLY A 48 -3.45 5.77 -28.56
CA GLY A 48 -3.82 7.01 -29.24
C GLY A 48 -3.19 7.22 -30.63
N GLY A 49 -2.24 6.37 -31.04
CA GLY A 49 -1.52 6.52 -32.32
C GLY A 49 -2.23 5.88 -33.53
N GLU A 50 -2.37 6.64 -34.61
CA GLU A 50 -2.98 6.23 -35.90
C GLU A 50 -2.27 5.05 -36.60
N SER A 51 -1.04 4.70 -36.21
CA SER A 51 -0.26 3.59 -36.77
C SER A 51 0.23 2.62 -35.68
N ARG A 52 -0.72 1.81 -35.17
CA ARG A 52 -0.58 0.88 -34.03
C ARG A 52 0.62 -0.07 -34.07
N ALA A 53 1.15 -0.39 -35.25
CA ALA A 53 2.25 -1.35 -35.41
C ALA A 53 3.63 -0.71 -35.56
N ILE A 54 3.72 0.53 -36.05
CA ILE A 54 5.01 1.19 -36.32
C ILE A 54 5.39 2.13 -35.17
N TYR A 55 4.40 2.82 -34.61
CA TYR A 55 4.61 3.78 -33.53
C TYR A 55 5.01 3.11 -32.21
N GLY A 56 4.25 2.09 -31.78
CA GLY A 56 4.57 1.31 -30.58
C GLY A 56 5.92 0.59 -30.64
N VAL A 57 6.37 0.20 -31.84
CA VAL A 57 7.67 -0.47 -32.03
C VAL A 57 8.85 0.49 -31.80
N ARG A 58 8.69 1.79 -32.08
CA ARG A 58 9.76 2.80 -31.89
C ARG A 58 9.65 3.62 -30.61
N LEU A 59 8.50 3.64 -29.96
CA LEU A 59 8.26 4.44 -28.75
C LEU A 59 9.23 4.07 -27.61
N ILE A 60 9.28 2.79 -27.23
CA ILE A 60 10.12 2.33 -26.10
C ILE A 60 11.63 2.56 -26.36
N PRO A 61 12.19 2.20 -27.54
CA PRO A 61 13.59 2.50 -27.84
C PRO A 61 13.94 3.99 -27.71
N GLU A 62 13.08 4.88 -28.22
CA GLU A 62 13.35 6.32 -28.16
C GLU A 62 13.21 6.88 -26.73
N LEU A 63 12.19 6.46 -25.99
CA LEU A 63 12.04 6.81 -24.58
C LEU A 63 13.25 6.33 -23.78
N SER A 64 13.72 5.10 -24.02
CA SER A 64 14.86 4.55 -23.32
C SER A 64 16.12 5.38 -23.54
N ARG A 65 16.41 5.73 -24.80
CA ARG A 65 17.57 6.54 -25.17
C ARG A 65 17.56 7.88 -24.44
N ARG A 66 16.41 8.58 -24.42
CA ARG A 66 16.27 9.90 -23.78
C ARG A 66 16.32 9.82 -22.26
N LEU A 67 15.55 8.91 -21.67
CA LEU A 67 15.47 8.77 -20.21
C LEU A 67 16.76 8.22 -19.61
N THR A 68 17.46 7.31 -20.30
CA THR A 68 18.78 6.83 -19.85
C THR A 68 19.82 7.94 -19.92
N LEU A 69 19.75 8.83 -20.91
CA LEU A 69 20.65 9.98 -20.99
C LEU A 69 20.41 10.99 -19.84
N GLU A 70 19.16 11.20 -19.46
CA GLU A 70 18.78 12.19 -18.44
C GLU A 70 18.89 11.64 -17.00
N TYR A 71 18.45 10.41 -16.76
CA TYR A 71 18.30 9.81 -15.43
C TYR A 71 19.23 8.62 -15.17
N GLY A 72 19.90 8.10 -16.21
CA GLY A 72 20.85 7.00 -16.08
C GLY A 72 20.20 5.61 -15.98
N LYS A 73 20.85 4.73 -15.19
CA LYS A 73 20.47 3.32 -15.08
C LYS A 73 19.05 3.18 -14.52
N GLY A 74 18.28 2.22 -15.06
CA GLY A 74 16.90 1.97 -14.68
C GLY A 74 15.86 2.49 -15.68
N PHE A 75 16.28 3.16 -16.76
CA PHE A 75 15.38 3.59 -17.84
C PHE A 75 15.76 2.96 -19.20
N ASP A 76 16.38 1.79 -19.16
CA ASP A 76 16.63 0.99 -20.35
C ASP A 76 15.32 0.42 -20.94
N GLU A 77 15.39 -0.06 -22.19
CA GLU A 77 14.23 -0.61 -22.89
C GLU A 77 13.57 -1.77 -22.15
N SER A 78 14.36 -2.62 -21.48
CA SER A 78 13.82 -3.76 -20.75
C SER A 78 12.99 -3.29 -19.57
N ASN A 79 13.48 -2.29 -18.83
CA ASN A 79 12.75 -1.74 -17.70
C ASN A 79 11.48 -1.00 -18.14
N LEU A 80 11.52 -0.23 -19.24
CA LEU A 80 10.32 0.41 -19.79
C LEU A 80 9.27 -0.60 -20.27
N ARG A 81 9.68 -1.72 -20.89
CA ARG A 81 8.77 -2.83 -21.22
C ARG A 81 8.15 -3.46 -19.97
N ASN A 82 8.93 -3.57 -18.89
CA ASN A 82 8.43 -4.08 -17.61
C ASN A 82 7.42 -3.10 -16.98
N MET A 83 7.69 -1.80 -16.99
CA MET A 83 6.74 -0.77 -16.53
C MET A 83 5.43 -0.82 -17.32
N ARG A 84 5.50 -0.94 -18.65
CA ARG A 84 4.32 -1.14 -19.51
C ARG A 84 3.53 -2.39 -19.11
N ARG A 85 4.20 -3.53 -18.95
CA ARG A 85 3.57 -4.79 -18.50
C ARG A 85 2.96 -4.65 -17.11
N PHE A 86 3.62 -3.92 -16.23
CA PHE A 86 3.17 -3.69 -14.86
C PHE A 86 1.83 -2.96 -14.84
N TYR A 87 1.68 -1.89 -15.63
CA TYR A 87 0.39 -1.21 -15.77
C TYR A 87 -0.69 -2.14 -16.36
N LEU A 88 -0.37 -2.88 -17.43
CA LEU A 88 -1.33 -3.80 -18.06
C LEU A 88 -1.80 -4.92 -17.13
N ALA A 89 -0.94 -5.39 -16.23
CA ALA A 89 -1.28 -6.42 -15.25
C ALA A 89 -2.11 -5.88 -14.09
N PHE A 90 -1.96 -4.60 -13.73
CA PHE A 90 -2.60 -3.98 -12.57
C PHE A 90 -3.21 -2.60 -12.86
N PRO A 91 -4.14 -2.46 -13.82
CA PRO A 91 -4.58 -1.16 -14.34
C PRO A 91 -5.39 -0.29 -13.35
N GLN A 92 -5.80 -0.83 -12.20
CA GLN A 92 -6.66 -0.15 -11.21
C GLN A 92 -6.12 -0.19 -9.77
N GLN A 93 -5.02 -0.89 -9.48
CA GLN A 93 -4.77 -1.41 -8.13
C GLN A 93 -3.70 -0.67 -7.31
N ILE A 94 -2.88 0.19 -7.89
CA ILE A 94 -1.71 0.72 -7.17
C ILE A 94 -2.06 1.90 -6.26
N GLN A 95 -3.08 2.68 -6.59
CA GLN A 95 -3.55 3.74 -5.68
C GLN A 95 -4.05 3.18 -4.35
N ASP A 96 -4.67 2.00 -4.35
CA ASP A 96 -5.21 1.37 -3.15
C ASP A 96 -4.12 0.68 -2.31
N ALA A 97 -3.13 0.06 -2.94
CA ALA A 97 -2.03 -0.63 -2.26
C ALA A 97 -1.04 0.35 -1.59
N VAL A 98 -0.70 1.46 -2.26
CA VAL A 98 0.14 2.53 -1.71
C VAL A 98 -0.55 3.17 -0.48
N ARG A 99 -1.88 3.27 -0.50
CA ARG A 99 -2.66 3.80 0.62
C ARG A 99 -2.66 2.85 1.82
N LEU A 100 -2.72 1.53 1.62
CA LEU A 100 -2.77 0.55 2.70
C LEU A 100 -1.46 0.45 3.49
N GLU A 101 -0.31 0.56 2.82
CA GLU A 101 1.03 0.51 3.44
C GLU A 101 1.43 1.82 4.17
N SER A 102 0.74 2.92 3.86
CA SER A 102 0.96 4.22 4.52
C SER A 102 0.24 4.36 5.87
N ALA A 103 -0.66 3.42 6.21
CA ALA A 103 -1.27 3.37 7.52
C ALA A 103 -0.23 2.92 8.56
N PRO A 104 -0.10 3.60 9.71
CA PRO A 104 0.78 3.13 10.77
C PRO A 104 0.32 1.75 11.19
N SER A 105 1.22 0.77 11.08
CA SER A 105 1.05 -0.58 11.64
C SER A 105 0.83 -0.45 13.15
N THR A 106 -0.42 -0.34 13.57
CA THR A 106 -0.78 -0.65 14.95
C THR A 106 -0.69 -2.16 15.07
N SER A 107 0.51 -2.64 15.40
CA SER A 107 0.69 -4.00 15.88
C SER A 107 -0.31 -4.21 17.03
N LYS A 108 -1.25 -5.15 16.85
CA LYS A 108 -2.28 -5.54 17.83
C LYS A 108 -1.71 -6.16 19.13
N ARG A 109 -0.52 -5.75 19.58
CA ARG A 109 0.15 -6.28 20.78
C ARG A 109 0.07 -5.35 21.99
N ASP A 110 -0.28 -4.08 21.82
CA ASP A 110 -0.30 -3.12 22.93
C ASP A 110 -1.70 -2.87 23.53
N ALA A 111 -2.73 -3.60 23.09
CA ALA A 111 -4.10 -3.47 23.62
C ALA A 111 -4.38 -4.32 24.89
N VAL A 112 -3.34 -4.76 25.61
CA VAL A 112 -3.49 -5.58 26.84
C VAL A 112 -2.76 -4.92 28.02
N ARG A 113 -3.01 -3.64 28.31
CA ARG A 113 -2.62 -3.07 29.62
C ARG A 113 -3.27 -1.70 29.92
N ALA A 114 -4.59 -1.61 30.03
CA ALA A 114 -5.21 -0.50 30.76
C ALA A 114 -6.70 -0.77 31.02
N GLU A 115 -7.03 -1.75 31.87
CA GLU A 115 -8.26 -1.72 32.67
C GLU A 115 -8.01 -2.65 33.86
N SER A 116 -7.73 -2.07 35.03
CA SER A 116 -7.73 -2.79 36.29
C SER A 116 -8.42 -1.93 37.34
N SER A 117 -9.41 -2.58 37.96
CA SER A 117 -9.99 -2.31 39.28
C SER A 117 -11.07 -1.23 39.39
N GLU A 118 -12.32 -1.65 39.52
CA GLU A 118 -13.13 -1.61 40.76
C GLU A 118 -14.52 -2.19 40.43
N GLY A 119 -14.99 -3.26 41.08
CA GLY A 119 -15.77 -3.13 42.30
C GLY A 119 -17.01 -4.02 42.20
N SER A 120 -17.04 -5.09 42.98
CA SER A 120 -18.10 -6.10 43.06
C SER A 120 -19.36 -5.54 43.75
N LYS A 121 -20.58 -5.78 43.21
CA LYS A 121 -21.81 -6.03 44.00
C LYS A 121 -23.08 -6.37 43.16
N PHE A 122 -23.54 -7.62 43.34
CA PHE A 122 -24.92 -8.07 43.65
C PHE A 122 -26.11 -8.10 42.65
N ALA A 123 -26.89 -9.19 42.82
CA ALA A 123 -28.26 -9.56 42.36
C ALA A 123 -28.35 -10.28 40.99
N ILE A 124 -28.57 -11.60 40.82
CA ILE A 124 -29.48 -12.65 41.38
C ILE A 124 -30.96 -12.59 40.88
N LEU A 125 -31.32 -13.58 40.03
CA LEU A 125 -32.65 -14.20 39.69
C LEU A 125 -33.62 -13.36 38.81
N LYS A 126 -34.45 -13.88 37.88
CA LYS A 126 -34.97 -15.24 37.58
C LYS A 126 -35.65 -15.27 36.19
N GLU A 127 -35.87 -16.49 35.66
CA GLU A 127 -36.66 -16.89 34.47
C GLU A 127 -38.08 -16.34 34.34
N ASN A 128 -38.58 -16.18 33.09
CA ASN A 128 -39.78 -16.87 32.54
C ASN A 128 -40.12 -16.40 31.09
N SER A 129 -40.17 -17.32 30.12
CA SER A 129 -40.89 -17.23 28.82
C SER A 129 -42.44 -17.30 29.01
N PRO A 130 -43.35 -17.26 27.99
CA PRO A 130 -43.23 -17.18 26.53
C PRO A 130 -44.20 -16.19 25.80
N ILE A 131 -44.12 -16.18 24.46
CA ILE A 131 -44.88 -15.40 23.44
C ILE A 131 -46.36 -15.81 23.36
N PRO A 132 -47.29 -14.94 22.90
CA PRO A 132 -48.07 -15.31 21.71
C PRO A 132 -48.34 -14.18 20.69
N THR A 133 -48.52 -14.66 19.47
CA THR A 133 -48.97 -14.12 18.17
C THR A 133 -50.30 -13.36 18.13
N THR A 134 -50.44 -12.42 17.17
CA THR A 134 -51.57 -12.28 16.22
C THR A 134 -51.09 -11.43 15.01
N SER A 135 -51.14 -11.96 13.77
CA SER A 135 -52.25 -11.85 12.79
C SER A 135 -52.47 -10.43 12.27
N ASN A 136 -52.23 -10.16 10.98
CA ASN A 136 -53.33 -10.09 10.01
C ASN A 136 -52.86 -10.05 8.54
N ALA A 137 -53.70 -10.66 7.70
CA ALA A 137 -53.61 -10.76 6.26
C ALA A 137 -54.02 -9.48 5.52
N ALA A 138 -53.57 -9.32 4.27
CA ALA A 138 -54.34 -8.67 3.22
C ALA A 138 -53.87 -9.16 1.84
N SER A 139 -54.81 -9.75 1.12
CA SER A 139 -54.71 -10.37 -0.22
C SER A 139 -54.59 -9.35 -1.36
N SER A 140 -53.92 -9.78 -2.43
CA SER A 140 -54.28 -9.73 -3.88
C SER A 140 -54.71 -8.39 -4.53
N PRO A 141 -54.62 -8.21 -5.86
CA PRO A 141 -55.00 -9.16 -6.94
C PRO A 141 -53.89 -10.06 -7.45
#